data_AF-A0A1E4LEW5-F1
#
_entry.id   AF-A0A1E4LEW5-F1
#
_cell.length_a   1.000
_cell.length_b   1.000
_cell.length_c   1.000
_cell.angle_alpha   90.00
_cell.angle_beta   90.00
_cell.angle_gamma   90.00
#
_symmetry.space_group_name_H-M   'P 1'
#
loop_
_entity.id
_entity.type
_entity.pdbx_description
1 polymer ?
#
loop_
_entity_poly.entity_id
_entity_poly.type
_entity_poly.pdbx_seq_one_letter_code
_entity_poly.pdbx_strand_id
1 'polypeptide(L)'
;MVTAIIAGGDNALRHAAEGAEDNAERGALDLDALAPNEKDVVCGIAASGRTPYVLGALRRAREAGCATLCVTSCPGGACDALSDIALSVDTGSEAVTGSTRLKAGTAQKMLLNMLTTCAMARIGLVRGNLMINVRPTNEKLRARATDMVARLGGVSHEEGARLLARAGDVPGALALLEAEGRI
;
A
#
# COMPACT_ATOMS: atom_id res chain seq x y z
N MET A 1 8.72 0.88 3.21
CA MET A 1 8.67 0.72 1.73
C MET A 1 7.53 -0.26 1.42
N VAL A 2 6.85 -0.16 0.29
CA VAL A 2 5.77 -1.08 -0.10
C VAL A 2 6.16 -1.71 -1.43
N THR A 3 6.11 -3.03 -1.51
CA THR A 3 6.46 -3.81 -2.70
C THR A 3 5.29 -4.73 -3.05
N ALA A 4 5.06 -4.94 -4.34
CA ALA A 4 4.04 -5.85 -4.84
C ALA A 4 4.69 -6.87 -5.78
N ILE A 5 4.22 -8.12 -5.68
CA ILE A 5 4.53 -9.22 -6.60
C ILE A 5 3.23 -9.77 -7.17
N ILE A 6 3.30 -10.32 -8.36
CA ILE A 6 2.15 -10.86 -9.10
C ILE A 6 2.54 -12.18 -9.75
N ALA A 7 1.62 -13.15 -9.71
CA ALA A 7 1.81 -14.43 -10.39
C ALA A 7 2.09 -14.19 -11.88
N GLY A 8 3.20 -14.74 -12.38
CA GLY A 8 3.66 -14.53 -13.76
C GLY A 8 4.56 -13.30 -13.98
N GLY A 9 4.86 -12.53 -12.92
CA GLY A 9 5.80 -11.40 -12.96
C GLY A 9 5.30 -10.20 -13.76
N ASP A 10 6.21 -9.29 -14.13
CA ASP A 10 5.87 -8.01 -14.77
C ASP A 10 5.01 -8.13 -16.03
N ASN A 11 5.16 -9.21 -16.80
CA ASN A 11 4.34 -9.44 -17.99
C ASN A 11 2.84 -9.57 -17.64
N ALA A 12 2.55 -10.12 -16.45
CA ALA A 12 1.19 -10.30 -15.94
C ALA A 12 0.44 -8.98 -15.69
N LEU A 13 1.15 -7.85 -15.62
CA LEU A 13 0.55 -6.52 -15.44
C LEU A 13 -0.24 -6.07 -16.67
N ARG A 14 0.08 -6.59 -17.86
CA ARG A 14 -0.55 -6.19 -19.13
C ARG A 14 -1.22 -7.34 -19.85
N HIS A 15 -0.79 -8.57 -19.58
CA HIS A 15 -1.25 -9.76 -20.27
C HIS A 15 -1.54 -10.86 -19.26
N ALA A 16 -2.64 -11.59 -19.42
CA ALA A 16 -2.91 -12.73 -18.54
C ALA A 16 -1.79 -13.78 -18.66
N ALA A 17 -1.28 -14.24 -17.52
CA ALA A 17 -0.32 -15.34 -17.46
C ALA A 17 -1.06 -16.63 -17.11
N GLU A 18 -1.45 -17.39 -18.13
CA GLU A 18 -2.21 -18.64 -17.95
C GLU A 18 -1.48 -19.62 -17.02
N GLY A 19 -2.21 -20.19 -16.06
CA GLY A 19 -1.69 -21.18 -15.09
C GLY A 19 -0.75 -20.63 -14.02
N ALA A 20 -0.36 -19.34 -14.07
CA ALA A 20 0.55 -18.77 -13.08
C ALA A 20 -0.06 -18.75 -11.67
N GLU A 21 -1.37 -18.54 -11.57
CA GLU A 21 -2.08 -18.47 -10.29
C GLU A 21 -2.21 -19.82 -9.58
N ASP A 22 -2.07 -20.92 -10.33
CA ASP A 22 -2.17 -22.30 -9.82
C ASP A 22 -0.85 -22.83 -9.25
N ASN A 23 0.23 -22.05 -9.32
CA ASN A 23 1.56 -22.47 -8.87
C ASN A 23 1.89 -21.94 -7.45
N ALA A 24 1.63 -22.76 -6.43
CA ALA A 24 1.93 -22.43 -5.03
C ALA A 24 3.43 -22.30 -4.74
N GLU A 25 4.27 -23.20 -5.27
CA GLU A 25 5.72 -23.15 -5.09
C GLU A 25 6.29 -21.84 -5.65
N ARG A 26 5.78 -21.40 -6.80
CA ARG A 26 6.20 -20.15 -7.40
C ARG A 26 5.87 -18.94 -6.52
N GLY A 27 4.72 -18.94 -5.85
CA GLY A 27 4.37 -17.89 -4.88
C GLY A 27 5.33 -17.82 -3.70
N ALA A 28 5.79 -18.97 -3.20
CA ALA A 28 6.82 -19.02 -2.16
C ALA A 28 8.18 -18.52 -2.66
N LEU A 29 8.60 -18.96 -3.85
CA LEU A 29 9.87 -18.54 -4.47
C LEU A 29 9.93 -17.05 -4.79
N ASP A 30 8.86 -16.48 -5.34
CA ASP A 30 8.80 -15.05 -5.65
C ASP A 30 8.82 -14.21 -4.35
N LEU A 31 8.23 -14.72 -3.26
CA LEU A 31 8.33 -14.08 -1.96
C LEU A 31 9.77 -14.18 -1.42
N ASP A 32 10.41 -15.36 -1.47
CA ASP A 32 11.79 -15.56 -1.02
C ASP A 32 12.81 -14.67 -1.74
N ALA A 33 12.56 -14.34 -3.00
CA ALA A 33 13.39 -13.40 -3.76
C ALA A 33 13.42 -11.99 -3.15
N LEU A 34 12.46 -11.64 -2.29
CA LEU A 34 12.43 -10.39 -1.53
C LEU A 34 13.13 -10.49 -0.16
N ALA A 35 13.63 -11.68 0.22
CA ALA A 35 14.25 -11.96 1.52
C ALA A 35 13.38 -11.50 2.72
N PRO A 36 12.13 -11.98 2.81
CA PRO A 36 11.20 -11.56 3.86
C PRO A 36 11.71 -12.00 5.24
N ASN A 37 11.41 -11.20 6.26
CA ASN A 37 11.77 -11.49 7.64
C ASN A 37 10.66 -11.07 8.62
N GLU A 38 10.89 -11.26 9.91
CA GLU A 38 9.91 -11.01 10.98
C GLU A 38 9.46 -9.55 11.11
N LYS A 39 10.16 -8.61 10.47
CA LYS A 39 9.79 -7.17 10.46
C LYS A 39 8.87 -6.82 9.29
N ASP A 40 8.66 -7.74 8.37
CA ASP A 40 7.82 -7.56 7.20
C ASP A 40 6.38 -8.02 7.46
N VAL A 41 5.45 -7.42 6.72
CA VAL A 41 4.04 -7.81 6.69
C VAL A 41 3.70 -8.27 5.28
N VAL A 42 3.19 -9.49 5.14
CA VAL A 42 2.79 -10.05 3.85
C VAL A 42 1.27 -10.03 3.71
N CYS A 43 0.78 -9.38 2.66
CA CYS A 43 -0.64 -9.26 2.33
C CYS A 43 -1.01 -10.14 1.14
N GLY A 44 -1.69 -11.26 1.38
CA GLY A 44 -2.25 -12.11 0.32
C GLY A 44 -3.53 -11.54 -0.27
N ILE A 45 -3.61 -11.38 -1.58
CA ILE A 45 -4.79 -10.79 -2.26
C ILE A 45 -5.37 -11.82 -3.23
N ALA A 46 -6.55 -12.34 -2.93
CA ALA A 46 -7.25 -13.29 -3.80
C ALA A 46 -8.76 -13.20 -3.56
N ALA A 47 -9.53 -12.81 -4.59
CA ALA A 47 -10.99 -12.70 -4.44
C ALA A 47 -11.63 -14.02 -4.00
N SER A 48 -11.14 -15.13 -4.55
CA SER A 48 -11.60 -16.48 -4.23
C SER A 48 -11.19 -16.97 -2.84
N GLY A 49 -10.20 -16.33 -2.19
CA GLY A 49 -9.60 -16.78 -0.94
C GLY A 49 -8.85 -18.12 -1.03
N ARG A 50 -8.67 -18.70 -2.22
CA ARG A 50 -8.10 -20.06 -2.40
C ARG A 50 -7.05 -20.18 -3.51
N THR A 51 -6.61 -19.07 -4.10
CA THR A 51 -5.65 -19.07 -5.21
C THR A 51 -4.30 -19.68 -4.77
N PRO A 52 -3.83 -20.80 -5.37
CA PRO A 52 -2.66 -21.53 -4.90
C PRO A 52 -1.38 -20.69 -4.78
N TYR A 53 -1.09 -19.80 -5.74
CA TYR A 53 0.06 -18.88 -5.67
C TYR A 53 0.06 -18.05 -4.39
N VAL A 54 -1.10 -17.49 -4.03
CA VAL A 54 -1.25 -16.66 -2.81
C VAL A 54 -1.13 -17.51 -1.55
N LEU A 55 -1.71 -18.72 -1.54
CA LEU A 55 -1.57 -19.64 -0.41
C LEU A 55 -0.12 -20.06 -0.18
N GLY A 56 0.64 -20.32 -1.26
CA GLY A 56 2.07 -20.62 -1.19
C GLY A 56 2.88 -19.48 -0.60
N ALA A 57 2.66 -18.25 -1.07
CA ALA A 57 3.29 -17.05 -0.53
C ALA A 57 2.94 -16.83 0.96
N LEU A 58 1.67 -16.97 1.35
CA LEU A 58 1.25 -16.80 2.75
C LEU A 58 1.86 -17.85 3.69
N ARG A 59 1.94 -19.12 3.27
CA ARG A 59 2.61 -20.17 4.06
C ARG A 59 4.08 -19.84 4.26
N ARG A 60 4.78 -19.49 3.19
CA ARG A 60 6.20 -19.15 3.25
C ARG A 60 6.46 -17.92 4.12
N ALA A 61 5.58 -16.91 4.06
CA ALA A 61 5.64 -15.75 4.93
C ALA A 61 5.56 -16.12 6.43
N ARG A 62 4.65 -17.02 6.80
CA ARG A 62 4.55 -17.52 8.19
C ARG A 62 5.82 -18.26 8.62
N GLU A 63 6.37 -19.10 7.74
CA GLU A 63 7.63 -19.82 8.00
C GLU A 63 8.81 -18.86 8.17
N ALA A 64 8.81 -17.73 7.46
CA ALA A 64 9.78 -16.65 7.62
C ALA A 64 9.54 -15.76 8.86
N GLY A 65 8.47 -16.01 9.62
CA GLY A 65 8.11 -15.24 10.82
C GLY A 65 7.43 -13.90 10.54
N CYS A 66 7.02 -13.63 9.31
CA CYS A 66 6.30 -12.41 8.96
C CYS A 66 4.90 -12.40 9.60
N ALA A 67 4.40 -11.21 9.92
CA ALA A 67 2.97 -11.05 10.16
C ALA A 67 2.21 -11.20 8.84
N THR A 68 1.11 -11.94 8.83
CA THR A 68 0.34 -12.18 7.61
C THR A 68 -1.06 -11.59 7.68
N LEU A 69 -1.52 -11.05 6.55
CA LEU A 69 -2.91 -10.64 6.37
C LEU A 69 -3.42 -11.03 4.99
N CYS A 70 -4.73 -11.14 4.83
CA CYS A 70 -5.34 -11.37 3.53
C CYS A 70 -6.47 -10.41 3.20
N VAL A 71 -6.68 -10.18 1.91
CA VAL A 71 -7.76 -9.38 1.35
C VAL A 71 -8.51 -10.23 0.34
N THR A 72 -9.72 -10.68 0.71
CA THR A 72 -10.52 -11.64 -0.06
C THR A 72 -11.97 -11.18 -0.19
N SER A 73 -12.75 -11.90 -1.00
CA SER A 73 -14.21 -11.72 -1.08
C SER A 73 -14.99 -12.97 -0.65
N CYS A 74 -14.31 -13.90 0.03
CA CYS A 74 -14.87 -15.17 0.46
C CYS A 74 -14.49 -15.41 1.94
N PRO A 75 -15.33 -14.96 2.89
CA PRO A 75 -15.09 -15.20 4.32
C PRO A 75 -14.94 -16.68 4.64
N GLY A 76 -13.95 -17.02 5.48
CA GLY A 76 -13.64 -18.39 5.85
C GLY A 76 -12.86 -19.17 4.77
N GLY A 77 -12.32 -18.47 3.77
CA GLY A 77 -11.47 -19.06 2.74
C GLY A 77 -10.12 -19.56 3.28
N ALA A 78 -9.37 -20.28 2.44
CA ALA A 78 -8.07 -20.83 2.83
C ALA A 78 -7.03 -19.75 3.16
N CYS A 79 -7.13 -18.56 2.56
CA CYS A 79 -6.28 -17.41 2.90
C CYS A 79 -6.51 -16.93 4.35
N ASP A 80 -7.76 -16.97 4.83
CA ASP A 80 -8.12 -16.52 6.18
C ASP A 80 -7.42 -17.40 7.22
N ALA A 81 -7.38 -18.72 7.00
CA ALA A 81 -6.71 -19.67 7.88
C ALA A 81 -5.18 -19.51 7.92
N LEU A 82 -4.58 -18.89 6.90
CA LEU A 82 -3.14 -18.63 6.81
C LEU A 82 -2.76 -17.20 7.23
N SER A 83 -3.74 -16.39 7.60
CA SER A 83 -3.55 -14.96 7.89
C SER A 83 -3.81 -14.67 9.36
N ASP A 84 -2.92 -13.90 9.99
CA ASP A 84 -3.17 -13.41 11.35
C ASP A 84 -4.33 -12.41 11.37
N ILE A 85 -4.53 -11.67 10.27
CA ILE A 85 -5.66 -10.76 10.06
C ILE A 85 -6.35 -11.05 8.72
N ALA A 86 -7.63 -11.42 8.76
CA ALA A 86 -8.44 -11.63 7.57
C ALA A 86 -9.33 -10.40 7.26
N LEU A 87 -9.10 -9.77 6.11
CA LEU A 87 -9.95 -8.70 5.56
C LEU A 87 -10.83 -9.28 4.43
N SER A 88 -11.74 -10.15 4.82
CA SER A 88 -12.61 -10.89 3.91
C SER A 88 -13.97 -10.21 3.79
N VAL A 89 -14.17 -9.46 2.70
CA VAL A 89 -15.40 -8.68 2.47
C VAL A 89 -16.33 -9.45 1.56
N ASP A 90 -17.45 -9.93 2.10
CA ASP A 90 -18.50 -10.53 1.28
C ASP A 90 -19.14 -9.47 0.37
N THR A 91 -18.79 -9.53 -0.92
CA THR A 91 -19.36 -8.65 -1.94
C THR A 91 -20.63 -9.23 -2.58
N GLY A 92 -21.01 -10.46 -2.23
CA GLY A 92 -22.06 -11.25 -2.88
C GLY A 92 -21.75 -11.60 -4.34
N SER A 93 -22.71 -12.27 -5.00
CA SER A 93 -22.60 -12.69 -6.41
C SER A 93 -22.35 -11.52 -7.35
N GLU A 94 -21.40 -11.69 -8.28
CA GLU A 94 -21.08 -10.66 -9.27
C GLU A 94 -22.19 -10.51 -10.32
N ALA A 95 -22.29 -9.31 -10.92
CA ALA A 95 -23.26 -9.03 -11.98
C ALA A 95 -23.04 -9.92 -13.22
N VAL A 96 -21.78 -10.27 -13.49
CA VAL A 96 -21.39 -11.34 -14.41
C VAL A 96 -20.79 -12.46 -13.55
N THR A 97 -21.43 -13.63 -13.55
CA THR A 97 -21.01 -14.77 -12.72
C THR A 97 -19.52 -15.04 -12.83
N GLY A 98 -18.82 -14.98 -11.69
CA GLY A 98 -17.37 -15.23 -11.60
C GLY A 98 -16.47 -14.06 -12.02
N SER A 99 -17.01 -12.95 -12.52
CA SER A 99 -16.20 -11.79 -12.93
C SER A 99 -15.79 -10.93 -11.73
N THR A 100 -14.90 -11.47 -10.89
CA THR A 100 -14.44 -10.85 -9.63
C THR A 100 -13.62 -9.57 -9.82
N ARG A 101 -13.24 -9.21 -11.06
CA ARG A 101 -12.68 -7.89 -11.37
C ARG A 101 -13.64 -6.73 -11.09
N LEU A 102 -14.92 -7.02 -10.81
CA LEU A 102 -15.98 -6.04 -10.57
C LEU A 102 -16.08 -5.65 -9.08
N LYS A 103 -17.05 -6.18 -8.32
CA LYS A 103 -17.26 -5.76 -6.92
C LYS A 103 -16.12 -6.18 -6.03
N ALA A 104 -15.68 -7.43 -6.15
CA ALA A 104 -14.53 -7.95 -5.40
C ALA A 104 -13.28 -7.10 -5.64
N GLY A 105 -12.89 -6.85 -6.89
CA GLY A 105 -11.75 -5.98 -7.24
C GLY A 105 -11.89 -4.55 -6.71
N THR A 106 -13.10 -3.99 -6.73
CA THR A 106 -13.39 -2.67 -6.15
C THR A 106 -13.19 -2.66 -4.64
N ALA A 107 -13.69 -3.68 -3.94
CA ALA A 107 -13.51 -3.82 -2.50
C ALA A 107 -12.03 -3.97 -2.12
N GLN A 108 -11.29 -4.81 -2.85
CA GLN A 108 -9.85 -5.00 -2.67
C GLN A 108 -9.09 -3.67 -2.81
N LYS A 109 -9.38 -2.88 -3.86
CA LYS A 109 -8.79 -1.55 -4.04
C LYS A 109 -9.06 -0.64 -2.85
N MET A 110 -10.29 -0.60 -2.35
CA MET A 110 -10.67 0.27 -1.22
C MET A 110 -9.92 -0.14 0.05
N LEU A 111 -9.85 -1.43 0.35
CA LEU A 111 -9.10 -1.95 1.51
C LEU A 111 -7.60 -1.65 1.41
N LEU A 112 -6.97 -1.89 0.27
CA LEU A 112 -5.54 -1.62 0.07
C LEU A 112 -5.22 -0.13 0.17
N ASN A 113 -6.11 0.73 -0.36
CA ASN A 113 -6.00 2.17 -0.19
C ASN A 113 -6.08 2.57 1.29
N MET A 114 -7.01 1.99 2.06
CA MET A 114 -7.13 2.24 3.50
C MET A 114 -5.90 1.76 4.26
N LEU A 115 -5.44 0.53 4.02
CA LEU A 115 -4.27 -0.05 4.69
C LEU A 115 -3.04 0.84 4.53
N THR A 116 -2.70 1.17 3.29
CA THR A 116 -1.52 1.99 3.00
C THR A 116 -1.68 3.43 3.50
N THR A 117 -2.85 4.06 3.31
CA THR A 117 -3.07 5.44 3.76
C THR A 117 -3.02 5.55 5.30
N CYS A 118 -3.69 4.63 6.01
CA CYS A 118 -3.67 4.59 7.47
C CYS A 118 -2.27 4.31 8.01
N ALA A 119 -1.53 3.37 7.41
CA ALA A 119 -0.16 3.09 7.80
C ALA A 119 0.74 4.32 7.62
N MET A 120 0.68 4.99 6.46
CA MET A 120 1.47 6.20 6.18
C MET A 120 1.12 7.36 7.11
N ALA A 121 -0.15 7.51 7.48
CA ALA A 121 -0.57 8.50 8.47
C ALA A 121 0.00 8.18 9.86
N ARG A 122 -0.04 6.92 10.29
CA ARG A 122 0.48 6.45 11.59
C ARG A 122 1.99 6.64 11.75
N ILE A 123 2.75 6.59 10.66
CA ILE A 123 4.20 6.85 10.67
C ILE A 123 4.55 8.32 10.42
N GLY A 124 3.58 9.24 10.51
CA GLY A 124 3.83 10.68 10.51
C GLY A 124 3.93 11.35 9.14
N LEU A 125 3.60 10.65 8.04
CA LEU A 125 3.66 11.25 6.69
C LEU A 125 2.42 12.09 6.33
N VAL A 126 1.49 12.23 7.27
CA VAL A 126 0.27 13.03 7.16
C VAL A 126 0.13 13.93 8.39
N ARG A 127 -0.11 15.23 8.19
CA ARG A 127 -0.41 16.20 9.26
C ARG A 127 -1.82 16.76 9.07
N GLY A 128 -2.72 16.48 10.01
CA GLY A 128 -4.15 16.72 9.80
C GLY A 128 -4.66 15.87 8.62
N ASN A 129 -5.05 16.53 7.54
CA ASN A 129 -5.43 15.90 6.27
C ASN A 129 -4.46 16.20 5.11
N LEU A 130 -3.25 16.69 5.41
CA LEU A 130 -2.25 17.06 4.43
C LEU A 130 -1.17 15.98 4.30
N MET A 131 -0.93 15.52 3.07
CA MET A 131 0.16 14.60 2.73
C MET A 131 1.47 15.38 2.67
N ILE A 132 2.15 15.48 3.80
CA ILE A 132 3.35 16.31 3.94
C ILE A 132 4.57 15.68 3.29
N ASN A 133 4.64 14.35 3.16
CA ASN A 133 5.75 13.67 2.47
C ASN A 133 5.57 13.62 0.94
N VAL A 134 5.11 14.72 0.34
CA VAL A 134 5.01 14.84 -1.11
C VAL A 134 6.37 15.15 -1.71
N ARG A 135 6.71 14.54 -2.84
CA ARG A 135 7.90 14.91 -3.62
C ARG A 135 7.51 15.99 -4.66
N PRO A 136 8.02 17.23 -4.56
CA PRO A 136 7.61 18.33 -5.44
C PRO A 136 8.32 18.27 -6.81
N THR A 137 8.08 17.20 -7.58
CA THR A 137 8.78 16.92 -8.85
C THR A 137 8.26 17.71 -10.05
N ASN A 138 7.04 18.24 -9.98
CA ASN A 138 6.42 19.06 -11.02
C ASN A 138 5.79 20.32 -10.42
N GLU A 139 5.40 21.25 -11.29
CA GLU A 139 4.86 22.56 -10.89
C GLU A 139 3.62 22.44 -9.99
N LYS A 140 2.67 21.56 -10.33
CA LYS A 140 1.48 21.30 -9.49
C LYS A 140 1.86 20.83 -8.08
N LEU A 141 2.84 19.93 -7.96
CA LEU A 141 3.29 19.41 -6.67
C LEU A 141 4.13 20.44 -5.90
N ARG A 142 4.89 21.29 -6.60
CA ARG A 142 5.59 22.44 -5.99
C ARG A 142 4.60 23.44 -5.40
N ALA A 143 3.60 23.87 -6.16
CA ALA A 143 2.56 24.77 -5.67
C ALA A 143 1.84 24.19 -4.46
N ARG A 144 1.41 22.93 -4.54
CA ARG A 144 0.78 22.23 -3.42
C ARG A 144 1.68 22.16 -2.18
N ALA A 145 2.98 21.89 -2.35
CA ALA A 145 3.93 21.83 -1.25
C ALA A 145 4.13 23.21 -0.60
N THR A 146 4.24 24.27 -1.40
CA THR A 146 4.30 25.66 -0.92
C THR A 146 3.07 26.01 -0.10
N ASP A 147 1.87 25.69 -0.60
CA ASP A 147 0.61 25.90 0.14
C ASP A 147 0.60 25.17 1.47
N MET A 148 1.13 23.94 1.52
CA MET A 148 1.23 23.16 2.76
C MET A 148 2.18 23.81 3.76
N VAL A 149 3.37 24.27 3.33
CA VAL A 149 4.32 24.97 4.21
C VAL A 149 3.71 26.28 4.73
N ALA A 150 3.14 27.10 3.85
CA ALA A 150 2.49 28.36 4.24
C ALA A 150 1.37 28.13 5.26
N ARG A 151 0.48 27.16 5.00
CA ARG A 151 -0.64 26.85 5.89
C ARG A 151 -0.20 26.27 7.23
N LEU A 152 0.73 25.32 7.24
CA LEU A 152 1.18 24.64 8.46
C LEU A 152 2.13 25.50 9.30
N GLY A 153 2.95 26.32 8.64
CA GLY A 153 3.90 27.22 9.27
C GLY A 153 3.33 28.58 9.69
N GLY A 154 2.10 28.91 9.26
CA GLY A 154 1.51 30.23 9.51
C GLY A 154 2.26 31.37 8.84
N VAL A 155 2.86 31.13 7.66
CA VAL A 155 3.68 32.10 6.92
C VAL A 155 3.03 32.49 5.60
N SER A 156 3.52 33.57 4.97
CA SER A 156 3.06 33.95 3.63
C SER A 156 3.41 32.88 2.60
N HIS A 157 2.66 32.84 1.50
CA HIS A 157 2.94 31.92 0.39
C HIS A 157 4.36 32.13 -0.18
N GLU A 158 4.82 33.38 -0.27
CA GLU A 158 6.17 33.70 -0.74
C GLU A 158 7.26 33.15 0.20
N GLU A 159 7.08 33.31 1.51
CA GLU A 159 8.01 32.76 2.50
C GLU A 159 7.98 31.23 2.51
N GLY A 160 6.79 30.63 2.41
CA GLY A 160 6.64 29.18 2.26
C GLY A 160 7.38 28.64 1.04
N ALA A 161 7.37 29.37 -0.09
CA ALA A 161 8.09 28.99 -1.30
C ALA A 161 9.61 29.05 -1.08
N ARG A 162 10.12 30.08 -0.38
CA ARG A 162 11.54 30.20 -0.04
C ARG A 162 12.01 29.09 0.89
N LEU A 163 11.23 28.79 1.94
CA LEU A 163 11.52 27.71 2.88
C LEU A 163 11.53 26.36 2.18
N LEU A 164 10.54 26.10 1.33
CA LEU A 164 10.48 24.87 0.53
C LEU A 164 11.68 24.75 -0.41
N ALA A 165 12.08 25.83 -1.08
CA ALA A 165 13.24 25.82 -1.97
C ALA A 165 14.56 25.56 -1.21
N ARG A 166 14.67 26.06 0.04
CA ARG A 166 15.84 25.85 0.91
C ARG A 166 15.89 24.43 1.47
N ALA A 167 14.76 23.86 1.88
CA ALA A 167 14.68 22.56 2.54
C ALA A 167 14.52 21.38 1.56
N GLY A 168 13.95 21.61 0.38
CA GLY A 168 13.69 20.60 -0.65
C GLY A 168 12.36 19.84 -0.49
N ASP A 169 11.83 19.77 0.74
CA ASP A 169 10.54 19.14 1.04
C ASP A 169 9.78 19.87 2.17
N VAL A 170 8.51 19.48 2.36
CA VAL A 170 7.63 20.12 3.36
C VAL A 170 8.10 19.83 4.79
N PRO A 171 8.44 18.59 5.19
CA PRO A 171 8.91 18.33 6.56
C PRO A 171 10.15 19.14 6.92
N GLY A 172 11.15 19.22 6.02
CA GLY A 172 12.34 20.03 6.23
C GLY A 172 12.03 21.51 6.33
N ALA A 173 11.11 22.02 5.50
CA ALA A 173 10.69 23.42 5.56
C ALA A 173 10.01 23.77 6.89
N LEU A 174 9.20 22.86 7.44
CA LEU A 174 8.57 23.03 8.75
C LEU A 174 9.60 22.91 9.88
N ALA A 175 10.56 21.99 9.78
CA ALA A 175 11.63 21.84 10.77
C ALA A 175 12.50 23.11 10.89
N LEU A 176 12.70 23.85 9.79
CA LEU A 176 13.37 25.16 9.85
C LEU A 176 12.59 26.18 10.70
N LEU A 177 11.26 26.20 10.57
CA LEU A 177 10.40 27.08 11.38
C LEU A 177 10.35 26.65 12.85
N GLU A 178 10.33 25.35 13.13
CA GLU A 178 10.39 24.79 14.48
C GLU A 178 11.73 25.16 15.16
N ALA A 179 12.86 25.06 14.43
CA ALA A 179 14.17 25.46 14.94
C ALA A 179 14.29 26.97 15.23
N GLU A 180 13.51 27.80 14.53
CA GLU A 180 13.40 29.25 14.78
C GLU A 180 12.41 29.58 15.92
N GLY A 181 11.73 28.59 16.51
CA GLY A 181 10.73 28.79 17.57
C GLY A 181 9.43 29.45 17.09
N ARG A 182 9.12 29.33 15.79
CA ARG A 182 7.98 30.00 15.15
C ARG A 182 6.72 29.12 15.11
N ILE A 183 6.87 27.81 15.28
CA ILE A 183 5.81 26.80 15.39
C ILE A 183 6.23 25.67 16.33
#